data_AF-A0A075G804-F1
#
_entry.id   AF-A0A075G804-F1
#
_cell.length_a   1.000
_cell.length_b   1.000
_cell.length_c   1.000
_cell.angle_alpha   90.00
_cell.angle_beta   90.00
_cell.angle_gamma   90.00
#
_symmetry.space_group_name_H-M   'P 1'
#
loop_
_entity.id
_entity.type
_entity.pdbx_description
1 polymer ?
#
loop_
_entity_poly.entity_id
_entity_poly.type
_entity_poly.pdbx_seq_one_letter_code
_entity_poly.pdbx_strand_id
1 'polypeptide(L)'
;RTIVKDLPTMGIEAEELLAGTAGTGSSGGKRFVGGATGQSGKIKDERDLAKRFDLGTDGWGSDGESVSNVSQPSWASVASSILEEDGTITTVDDAVMMDDLERLLDRLRKQMKLAATRLEFEKAAQLRDRIFQLENDA
;
A
#
# COMPACT_ATOMS: atom_id res chain seq x y z
N ARG A 1 -55.27 7.47 -26.24
CA ARG A 1 -54.84 7.57 -24.82
C ARG A 1 -53.34 7.43 -24.80
N THR A 2 -52.62 8.45 -24.35
CA THR A 2 -51.17 8.39 -24.17
C THR A 2 -50.87 7.89 -22.76
N ILE A 3 -49.83 7.06 -22.63
CA ILE A 3 -49.37 6.57 -21.32
C ILE A 3 -48.57 7.70 -20.68
N VAL A 4 -49.09 8.26 -19.59
CA VAL A 4 -48.36 9.19 -18.73
C VAL A 4 -47.63 8.35 -17.68
N LYS A 5 -46.31 8.48 -17.60
CA LYS A 5 -45.51 7.82 -16.55
C LYS A 5 -45.35 8.77 -15.38
N ASP A 6 -45.46 8.25 -14.17
CA ASP A 6 -45.31 9.03 -12.95
C ASP A 6 -43.87 9.50 -12.75
N LEU A 7 -43.72 10.61 -12.03
CA LEU A 7 -42.41 11.18 -11.67
C LEU A 7 -41.71 10.28 -10.64
N PRO A 8 -40.39 10.10 -10.72
CA PRO A 8 -39.64 9.33 -9.73
C PRO A 8 -39.69 10.04 -8.37
N THR A 9 -39.98 9.28 -7.32
CA THR A 9 -39.99 9.76 -5.94
C THR A 9 -38.60 9.57 -5.30
N MET A 10 -38.09 10.60 -4.62
CA MET A 10 -36.81 10.49 -3.91
C MET A 10 -36.90 9.43 -2.79
N GLY A 11 -35.89 8.56 -2.70
CA GLY A 11 -35.76 7.56 -1.63
C GLY A 11 -36.12 6.13 -2.03
N ILE A 12 -36.79 5.90 -3.17
CA ILE A 12 -37.10 4.53 -3.65
C ILE A 12 -35.86 3.69 -3.91
N GLU A 13 -34.75 4.34 -4.31
CA GLU A 13 -33.49 3.66 -4.59
C GLU A 13 -32.74 3.29 -3.29
N ALA A 14 -33.00 3.96 -2.16
CA ALA A 14 -32.29 3.69 -0.91
C ALA A 14 -32.65 2.30 -0.33
N GLU A 15 -33.92 1.93 -0.37
CA GLU A 15 -34.38 0.59 0.00
C GLU A 15 -33.86 -0.46 -0.98
N GLU A 16 -33.78 -0.12 -2.27
CA GLU A 16 -33.28 -1.00 -3.32
C GLU A 16 -31.77 -1.29 -3.16
N LEU A 17 -30.99 -0.26 -2.81
CA LEU A 17 -29.56 -0.36 -2.48
C LEU A 17 -29.33 -1.17 -1.20
N LEU A 18 -30.16 -1.00 -0.17
CA LEU A 18 -30.10 -1.81 1.04
C LEU A 18 -30.39 -3.29 0.74
N ALA A 19 -31.30 -3.56 -0.20
CA ALA A 19 -31.59 -4.90 -0.70
C ALA A 19 -30.55 -5.42 -1.73
N GLY A 20 -29.49 -4.65 -2.01
CA GLY A 20 -28.42 -5.04 -2.94
C GLY A 20 -28.86 -5.11 -4.41
N THR A 21 -29.88 -4.34 -4.78
CA THR A 21 -30.41 -4.26 -6.14
C THR A 21 -30.34 -2.83 -6.68
N ALA A 22 -30.30 -2.65 -7.99
CA ALA A 22 -30.57 -1.39 -8.66
C ALA A 22 -31.13 -1.63 -10.06
N GLY A 23 -32.03 -0.75 -10.48
CA GLY A 23 -32.69 -0.78 -11.77
C GLY A 23 -33.68 0.35 -11.91
N THR A 24 -34.18 0.56 -13.13
CA THR A 24 -35.10 1.65 -13.45
C THR A 24 -36.53 1.32 -13.01
N GLY A 25 -36.84 1.51 -11.72
CA GLY A 25 -38.20 1.58 -11.18
C GLY A 25 -39.06 0.31 -11.30
N SER A 26 -40.30 0.40 -10.78
CA SER A 26 -41.24 -0.72 -10.56
C SER A 26 -41.54 -1.62 -11.78
N SER A 27 -41.38 -1.12 -13.00
CA SER A 27 -41.64 -1.87 -14.24
C SER A 27 -40.39 -2.25 -15.04
N GLY A 28 -39.20 -1.75 -14.66
CA GLY A 28 -37.92 -2.09 -15.28
C GLY A 28 -37.23 -3.19 -14.49
N GLY A 29 -36.62 -4.16 -15.17
CA GLY A 29 -35.96 -5.28 -14.50
C GLY A 29 -34.89 -4.81 -13.51
N LYS A 30 -35.02 -5.21 -12.24
CA LYS A 30 -34.02 -4.96 -11.19
C LYS A 30 -32.82 -5.88 -11.38
N ARG A 31 -31.61 -5.35 -11.19
CA ARG A 31 -30.35 -6.12 -11.24
C ARG A 31 -29.70 -6.07 -9.87
N PHE A 32 -28.97 -7.11 -9.49
CA PHE A 32 -28.17 -7.06 -8.27
C PHE A 32 -26.98 -6.11 -8.45
N VAL A 33 -26.81 -5.16 -7.53
CA VAL A 33 -25.62 -4.33 -7.42
C VAL A 33 -24.76 -4.93 -6.33
N GLY A 34 -23.54 -5.33 -6.68
CA GLY A 34 -22.67 -6.10 -5.78
C GLY A 34 -22.66 -7.61 -6.03
N GLY A 35 -23.10 -8.06 -7.21
CA GLY A 35 -22.69 -9.33 -7.84
C GLY A 35 -22.61 -10.56 -6.93
N ALA A 36 -23.74 -11.25 -6.74
CA ALA A 36 -23.76 -12.62 -6.23
C ALA A 36 -23.29 -13.67 -7.27
N THR A 37 -22.53 -13.27 -8.30
CA THR A 37 -22.03 -14.17 -9.34
C THR A 37 -20.50 -14.10 -9.41
N GLY A 38 -19.83 -15.01 -8.72
CA GLY A 38 -18.46 -15.44 -9.05
C GLY A 38 -17.32 -15.07 -8.08
N GLN A 39 -17.49 -14.07 -7.20
CA GLN A 39 -16.38 -13.59 -6.34
C GLN A 39 -16.72 -13.48 -4.85
N SER A 40 -18.00 -13.45 -4.47
CA SER A 40 -18.44 -13.38 -3.06
C SER A 40 -18.19 -14.70 -2.30
N GLY A 41 -18.25 -15.85 -2.97
CA GLY A 41 -17.93 -17.16 -2.35
C GLY A 41 -16.45 -17.35 -1.96
N LYS A 42 -15.59 -16.38 -2.28
CA LYS A 42 -14.16 -16.35 -1.89
C LYS A 42 -13.88 -15.37 -0.76
N ILE A 43 -14.86 -14.60 -0.26
CA ILE A 43 -14.69 -13.77 0.94
C ILE A 43 -15.12 -14.63 2.13
N LYS A 44 -14.18 -15.38 2.70
CA LYS A 44 -14.48 -16.13 3.93
C LYS A 44 -14.21 -15.28 5.17
N ASP A 45 -13.23 -14.39 5.07
CA ASP A 45 -12.72 -13.61 6.20
C ASP A 45 -12.80 -12.10 5.93
N GLU A 46 -13.02 -11.33 6.99
CA GLU A 46 -13.08 -9.85 6.94
C GLU A 46 -11.79 -9.23 6.37
N ARG A 47 -10.66 -9.92 6.56
CA ARG A 47 -9.35 -9.55 5.97
C ARG A 47 -9.36 -9.56 4.45
N ASP A 48 -10.07 -10.50 3.82
CA ASP A 48 -10.20 -10.57 2.37
C ASP A 48 -11.15 -9.49 1.82
N LEU A 49 -12.06 -9.00 2.64
CA LEU A 49 -12.92 -7.86 2.30
C LEU A 49 -12.07 -6.58 2.34
N ALA A 50 -11.36 -6.36 3.44
CA ALA A 50 -10.56 -5.16 3.63
C ALA A 50 -9.41 -5.02 2.61
N LYS A 51 -8.79 -6.14 2.19
CA LYS A 51 -7.81 -6.18 1.09
C LYS A 51 -8.39 -5.80 -0.26
N ARG A 52 -9.64 -6.18 -0.56
CA ARG A 52 -10.29 -5.86 -1.84
C ARG A 52 -10.67 -4.40 -1.97
N PHE A 53 -10.97 -3.78 -0.84
CA PHE A 53 -11.36 -2.37 -0.78
C PHE A 53 -10.18 -1.47 -0.41
N ASP A 54 -8.96 -2.01 -0.38
CA ASP A 54 -7.72 -1.30 -0.01
C ASP A 54 -7.89 -0.44 1.27
N LEU A 55 -8.60 -0.95 2.28
CA LEU A 55 -8.95 -0.20 3.50
C LEU A 55 -7.76 0.04 4.44
N GLY A 56 -6.52 -0.18 3.97
CA GLY A 56 -5.30 0.06 4.74
C GLY A 56 -5.06 -0.93 5.88
N THR A 57 -5.74 -2.08 5.90
CA THR A 57 -5.67 -3.05 7.01
C THR A 57 -4.50 -4.02 6.96
N ASP A 58 -3.66 -3.98 5.92
CA ASP A 58 -2.51 -4.89 5.76
C ASP A 58 -1.34 -4.58 6.72
N GLY A 59 -1.48 -3.55 7.57
CA GLY A 59 -0.46 -3.14 8.54
C GLY A 59 -0.85 -3.25 10.01
N TRP A 60 -2.09 -3.65 10.34
CA TRP A 60 -2.50 -3.84 11.74
C TRP A 60 -2.34 -5.32 12.06
N GLY A 61 -1.16 -5.68 12.58
CA GLY A 61 -0.85 -7.05 12.97
C GLY A 61 -1.85 -7.56 14.01
N SER A 62 -2.18 -8.84 13.90
CA SER A 62 -2.89 -9.60 14.92
C SER A 62 -2.17 -9.46 16.27
N ASP A 63 -2.93 -9.20 17.33
CA ASP A 63 -2.53 -9.05 18.74
C ASP A 63 -1.03 -9.19 19.06
N GLY A 64 -0.36 -8.06 19.31
CA GLY A 64 0.89 -7.98 20.06
C GLY A 64 2.16 -7.59 19.28
N GLU A 65 2.21 -7.74 17.96
CA GLU A 65 3.46 -7.53 17.19
C GLU A 65 3.61 -6.09 16.64
N SER A 66 2.52 -5.34 16.53
CA SER A 66 2.57 -3.96 15.96
C SER A 66 3.13 -2.93 16.93
N VAL A 67 3.06 -3.18 18.24
CA VAL A 67 3.55 -2.23 19.26
C VAL A 67 5.05 -2.31 19.49
N SER A 68 5.69 -3.45 19.22
CA SER A 68 7.15 -3.59 19.29
C SER A 68 7.84 -2.85 18.15
N ASN A 69 7.32 -2.97 16.91
CA ASN A 69 7.95 -2.40 15.71
C ASN A 69 7.79 -0.89 15.56
N VAL A 70 6.81 -0.26 16.20
CA VAL A 70 6.65 1.21 16.18
C VAL A 70 7.76 1.93 16.96
N SER A 71 8.40 1.23 17.90
CA SER A 71 9.47 1.80 18.73
C SER A 71 10.87 1.59 18.18
N GLN A 72 11.05 0.68 17.21
CA GLN A 72 12.36 0.28 16.75
C GLN A 72 12.72 1.02 15.45
N PRO A 73 13.82 1.79 15.43
CA PRO A 73 14.29 2.45 14.22
C PRO A 73 14.72 1.40 13.18
N SER A 74 14.70 1.74 11.89
CA SER A 74 14.98 0.80 10.80
C SER A 74 16.33 0.10 10.86
N TRP A 75 17.30 0.65 11.61
CA TRP A 75 18.61 0.04 11.83
C TRP A 75 18.61 -1.04 12.92
N ALA A 76 17.62 -1.07 13.81
CA ALA A 76 17.55 -2.04 14.91
C ALA A 76 17.38 -3.48 14.40
N SER A 77 16.63 -3.66 13.30
CA SER A 77 16.49 -4.96 12.63
C SER A 77 17.79 -5.45 11.98
N VAL A 78 18.66 -4.53 11.55
CA VAL A 78 19.97 -4.85 10.99
C VAL A 78 20.95 -5.20 12.11
N ALA A 79 20.87 -4.49 13.23
CA ALA A 79 21.68 -4.76 14.41
C ALA A 79 21.36 -6.13 15.05
N SER A 80 20.08 -6.52 15.11
CA SER A 80 19.70 -7.84 15.64
C SER A 80 20.23 -8.98 14.77
N SER A 81 20.17 -8.85 13.43
CA SER A 81 20.73 -9.86 12.53
C SER A 81 22.25 -10.01 12.67
N ILE A 82 22.97 -8.92 13.00
CA ILE A 82 24.43 -8.95 13.21
C ILE A 82 24.78 -9.56 14.58
N LEU A 83 23.92 -9.41 15.58
CA LEU A 83 24.19 -9.87 16.95
C LEU A 83 23.73 -11.31 17.22
N GLU A 84 22.77 -11.83 16.46
CA GLU A 84 22.26 -13.21 16.63
C GLU A 84 23.10 -14.26 15.90
N GLU A 85 23.95 -13.88 14.94
CA GLU A 85 24.86 -14.80 14.27
C GLU A 85 26.21 -14.87 14.99
N ASP A 86 26.49 -16.05 15.54
CA ASP A 86 27.65 -16.48 16.33
C ASP A 86 29.00 -15.89 15.86
N GLY A 87 29.48 -14.87 16.57
CA GLY A 87 30.87 -14.72 17.05
C GLY A 87 32.03 -14.78 16.05
N THR A 88 31.77 -14.90 14.76
CA THR A 88 32.75 -15.05 13.71
C THR A 88 32.67 -13.81 12.86
N ILE A 89 33.50 -12.81 13.17
CA ILE A 89 33.90 -11.80 12.19
C ILE A 89 34.67 -12.58 11.12
N THR A 90 33.92 -13.20 10.20
CA THR A 90 34.40 -13.42 8.86
C THR A 90 34.58 -12.02 8.29
N THR A 91 35.79 -11.75 7.81
CA THR A 91 36.10 -10.56 7.01
C THR A 91 34.95 -10.36 6.04
N VAL A 92 34.11 -9.36 6.30
CA VAL A 92 32.94 -9.13 5.46
C VAL A 92 33.49 -8.83 4.08
N ASP A 93 33.27 -9.74 3.13
CA ASP A 93 33.88 -9.66 1.82
C ASP A 93 33.64 -8.26 1.25
N ASP A 94 34.70 -7.52 0.92
CA ASP A 94 34.61 -6.15 0.39
C ASP A 94 33.63 -6.09 -0.81
N ALA A 95 33.52 -7.17 -1.56
CA ALA A 95 32.57 -7.33 -2.66
C ALA A 95 31.09 -7.18 -2.22
N VAL A 96 30.70 -7.71 -1.06
CA VAL A 96 29.32 -7.62 -0.55
C VAL A 96 29.00 -6.19 -0.11
N MET A 97 29.98 -5.50 0.48
CA MET A 97 29.83 -4.10 0.88
C MET A 97 29.71 -3.16 -0.32
N MET A 98 30.41 -3.45 -1.43
CA MET A 98 30.30 -2.70 -2.68
C MET A 98 28.91 -2.86 -3.33
N ASP A 99 28.35 -4.07 -3.34
CA ASP A 99 27.01 -4.33 -3.87
C ASP A 99 25.93 -3.58 -3.07
N ASP A 100 26.06 -3.53 -1.74
CA ASP A 100 25.13 -2.80 -0.88
C ASP A 100 25.25 -1.28 -1.03
N LEU A 101 26.47 -0.78 -1.27
CA LEU A 101 26.72 0.63 -1.60
C LEU A 101 26.10 1.02 -2.95
N GLU A 102 26.21 0.17 -3.98
CA GLU A 102 25.59 0.41 -5.28
C GLU A 102 24.05 0.45 -5.17
N ARG A 103 23.45 -0.49 -4.42
CA ARG A 103 22.00 -0.50 -4.14
C ARG A 103 21.54 0.74 -3.40
N LEU A 104 22.35 1.23 -2.45
CA LEU A 104 22.08 2.46 -1.72
C LEU A 104 22.11 3.67 -2.67
N LEU A 105 23.15 3.79 -3.50
CA LEU A 105 23.27 4.85 -4.50
C LEU A 105 22.09 4.88 -5.46
N ASP A 106 21.65 3.72 -5.96
CA ASP A 106 20.49 3.62 -6.83
C ASP A 106 19.19 4.08 -6.16
N ARG A 107 19.03 3.79 -4.86
CA ARG A 107 17.90 4.27 -4.08
C ARG A 107 17.93 5.80 -3.94
N LEU A 108 19.10 6.38 -3.62
CA LEU A 108 19.25 7.84 -3.51
C LEU A 108 19.00 8.53 -4.87
N ARG A 109 19.50 7.98 -5.97
CA ARG A 109 19.27 8.50 -7.33
C ARG A 109 17.78 8.51 -7.69
N LYS A 110 17.03 7.46 -7.33
CA LYS A 110 15.57 7.40 -7.52
C LYS A 110 14.85 8.46 -6.67
N GLN A 111 15.22 8.61 -5.40
CA GLN A 111 14.64 9.62 -4.52
C GLN A 111 14.91 11.05 -5.00
N MET A 112 16.12 11.34 -5.48
CA MET A 112 16.49 12.63 -6.05
C MET A 112 15.63 12.97 -7.28
N LYS A 113 15.46 12.02 -8.21
CA LYS A 113 14.60 12.18 -9.39
C LYS A 113 13.15 12.44 -8.99
N LEU A 114 12.64 11.71 -8.00
CA LEU A 114 11.27 11.89 -7.50
C LEU A 114 11.09 13.26 -6.84
N ALA A 115 12.02 13.72 -6.01
CA ALA A 115 12.00 15.05 -5.42
C ALA A 115 12.02 16.15 -6.50
N ALA A 116 12.86 15.98 -7.54
CA ALA A 116 12.90 16.90 -8.68
C ALA A 116 11.56 16.94 -9.45
N THR A 117 10.90 15.79 -9.67
CA THR A 117 9.57 15.77 -10.29
C THR A 117 8.50 16.47 -9.46
N ARG A 118 8.68 16.52 -8.13
CA ARG A 118 7.81 17.24 -7.20
C ARG A 118 8.21 18.70 -6.98
N LEU A 119 9.21 19.20 -7.70
CA LEU A 119 9.75 20.56 -7.56
C LEU A 119 10.39 20.84 -6.18
N GLU A 120 10.78 19.79 -5.44
CA GLU A 120 11.48 19.88 -4.15
C GLU A 120 13.01 20.00 -4.36
N PHE A 121 13.47 21.12 -4.91
CA PHE A 121 14.87 21.28 -5.33
C PHE A 121 15.89 21.30 -4.20
N GLU A 122 15.53 21.83 -3.02
CA GLU A 122 16.41 21.85 -1.86
C GLU A 122 16.77 20.41 -1.42
N LYS A 123 15.75 19.56 -1.31
CA LYS A 123 15.91 18.15 -0.97
C LYS A 123 16.67 17.39 -2.06
N ALA A 124 16.38 17.67 -3.33
CA ALA A 124 17.12 17.07 -4.44
C ALA A 124 18.61 17.45 -4.42
N ALA A 125 18.94 18.69 -4.06
CA ALA A 125 20.33 19.15 -3.91
C ALA A 125 21.05 18.45 -2.76
N GLN A 126 20.40 18.30 -1.60
CA GLN A 126 20.95 17.53 -0.48
C GLN A 126 21.24 16.07 -0.87
N LEU A 127 20.31 15.43 -1.59
CA LEU A 127 20.48 14.07 -2.08
C LEU A 127 21.62 13.97 -3.11
N ARG A 128 21.77 14.95 -3.99
CA ARG A 128 22.89 15.03 -4.95
C ARG A 128 24.23 15.10 -4.23
N ASP A 129 24.35 16.00 -3.24
CA ASP A 129 25.59 16.19 -2.51
C ASP A 129 25.94 14.94 -1.69
N ARG A 130 24.93 14.24 -1.15
CA ARG A 130 25.13 12.96 -0.47
C ARG A 130 25.58 11.84 -1.41
N ILE A 131 25.02 11.75 -2.61
CA ILE A 131 25.48 10.82 -3.65
C ILE A 131 26.96 11.09 -3.96
N PHE A 132 27.33 12.35 -4.14
CA PHE A 132 28.70 12.72 -4.46
C PHE A 132 29.69 12.38 -3.33
N GLN A 133 29.29 12.52 -2.06
CA GLN A 133 30.12 12.08 -0.93
C GLN A 133 30.36 10.57 -0.98
N LEU A 134 29.29 9.78 -1.14
CA LEU A 134 29.39 8.32 -1.15
C LEU A 134 30.15 7.77 -2.37
N GLU A 135 30.09 8.44 -3.51
CA GLU A 135 30.87 8.07 -4.70
C GLU A 135 32.36 8.43 -4.58
N ASN A 136 32.73 9.42 -3.75
CA ASN A 136 34.13 9.79 -3.52
C ASN A 136 34.78 9.03 -2.36
N ASP A 137 33.98 8.60 -1.39
CA ASP A 137 34.44 7.83 -0.23
C ASP A 137 34.58 6.32 -0.55
N ALA A 138 34.02 5.85 -1.68
CA ALA A 138 34.13 4.48 -2.20
C ALA A 138 35.35 4.31 -3.11
#